data_AF-A0ABD7Q6X5-F1
#
_entry.id   AF-A0ABD7Q6X5-F1
#
_cell.length_a   1.000
_cell.length_b   1.000
_cell.length_c   1.000
_cell.angle_alpha   90.00
_cell.angle_beta   90.00
_cell.angle_gamma   90.00
#
_symmetry.space_group_name_H-M   'P 1'
#
loop_
_entity.id
_entity.type
_entity.pdbx_description
1 polymer ?
#
loop_
_entity_poly.entity_id
_entity_poly.type
_entity_poly.pdbx_seq_one_letter_code
_entity_poly.pdbx_strand_id
1 'polypeptide(L)'
;MVNIVVVSHSAKLADGVAELAAQMIQNGCRLAVAAGVDDPDHPIGTDAIKVMQAIEEVFDPSGVLIMMDLGSALLSAETALELLDPEMSAHVKACSAPLVEGTLAAVVAASAGASLEAVEREAQSALQAKKAQLGEQEPTHASTPNQAAPLSCNEQGVNWNVLNPNGLHVRPAAKLANALASFDAELVLYKIDDIKGNRHADPRSLNQLALLQVRKGDEIRLVAKGTQANEALAAFQQLAQTNFGEIITSDISGGLTLQGKSVMDTQVSAPAFVLPTQDIDVPDRSILSDRVEIEQQRLRQAIAKTLQDLNRLADRTNQLLGKQHAGIFGAHSMLIDDPDLQNSAFNHIASQLCSAETAWQTELTEMADAYRELDDEYLQARELDIRDILQRTLLHLAGETQEIQNPSVPSIILARELMPSDAIMLDRRLVLGIVLTQGNALSHAAILANAMGIPMIVGVGDSLKQAQEGQKITLNAARGEVILGC
;
A
#
# COMPACT_ATOMS: atom_id res chain seq x y z
N MET A 1 21.09 11.46 -26.51
CA MET A 1 20.50 11.71 -25.16
C MET A 1 21.01 10.64 -24.21
N VAL A 2 21.14 10.94 -22.93
CA VAL A 2 21.55 9.92 -21.93
C VAL A 2 20.47 8.84 -21.86
N ASN A 3 20.86 7.57 -21.90
CA ASN A 3 19.95 6.42 -21.79
C ASN A 3 20.28 5.59 -20.55
N ILE A 4 19.34 4.76 -20.10
CA ILE A 4 19.43 4.03 -18.84
C ILE A 4 19.41 2.52 -19.08
N VAL A 5 20.27 1.78 -18.37
CA VAL A 5 20.23 0.31 -18.32
C VAL A 5 19.98 -0.12 -16.89
N VAL A 6 18.96 -0.94 -16.66
CA VAL A 6 18.64 -1.51 -15.35
C VAL A 6 19.18 -2.94 -15.28
N VAL A 7 20.04 -3.21 -14.31
CA VAL A 7 20.66 -4.52 -14.08
C VAL A 7 20.22 -5.07 -12.73
N SER A 8 19.67 -6.29 -12.72
CA SER A 8 19.24 -6.92 -11.47
C SER A 8 19.36 -8.43 -11.50
N HIS A 9 19.56 -9.05 -10.34
CA HIS A 9 19.45 -10.50 -10.21
C HIS A 9 18.03 -11.04 -10.49
N SER A 10 17.01 -10.19 -10.42
CA SER A 10 15.61 -10.57 -10.59
C SER A 10 14.98 -9.86 -11.77
N ALA A 11 14.58 -10.63 -12.80
CA ALA A 11 13.85 -10.10 -13.95
C ALA A 11 12.58 -9.35 -13.52
N LYS A 12 11.80 -9.92 -12.59
CA LYS A 12 10.57 -9.29 -12.07
C LYS A 12 10.84 -7.95 -11.39
N LEU A 13 11.95 -7.81 -10.67
CA LEU A 13 12.31 -6.55 -10.02
C LEU A 13 12.66 -5.50 -11.06
N ALA A 14 13.51 -5.85 -12.03
CA ALA A 14 13.91 -4.94 -13.09
C ALA A 14 12.73 -4.54 -13.98
N ASP A 15 11.83 -5.48 -14.31
CA ASP A 15 10.59 -5.22 -15.05
C ASP A 15 9.68 -4.24 -14.30
N GLY A 16 9.51 -4.43 -12.98
CA GLY A 16 8.74 -3.51 -12.15
C GLY A 16 9.35 -2.11 -12.09
N VAL A 17 10.68 -2.00 -12.00
CA VAL A 17 11.38 -0.71 -12.07
C VAL A 17 11.20 -0.06 -13.44
N ALA A 18 11.34 -0.83 -14.52
CA ALA A 18 11.15 -0.36 -15.89
C ALA A 18 9.71 0.10 -16.15
N GLU A 19 8.71 -0.60 -15.62
CA GLU A 19 7.30 -0.22 -15.71
C GLU A 19 7.02 1.12 -15.03
N LEU A 20 7.59 1.34 -13.84
CA LEU A 20 7.48 2.62 -13.14
C LEU A 20 8.18 3.75 -13.92
N ALA A 21 9.40 3.48 -14.40
CA ALA A 21 10.19 4.43 -15.17
C ALA A 21 9.54 4.80 -16.51
N ALA A 22 8.89 3.85 -17.19
CA ALA A 22 8.25 4.06 -18.49
C ALA A 22 7.19 5.17 -18.46
N GLN A 23 6.56 5.41 -17.31
CA GLN A 23 5.58 6.48 -17.12
C GLN A 23 6.22 7.88 -17.09
N MET A 24 7.53 7.97 -16.91
CA MET A 24 8.31 9.21 -16.78
C MET A 24 9.20 9.48 -17.98
N ILE A 25 9.44 8.48 -18.83
CA ILE A 25 10.21 8.61 -20.05
C ILE A 25 9.54 9.63 -20.98
N GLN A 26 10.30 10.65 -21.37
CA GLN A 26 9.91 11.64 -22.36
C GLN A 26 11.09 11.97 -23.29
N ASN A 27 10.80 12.65 -24.39
CA ASN A 27 11.81 13.25 -25.30
C ASN A 27 12.85 12.27 -25.87
N GLY A 28 12.53 10.98 -25.98
CA GLY A 28 13.38 10.00 -26.65
C GLY A 28 14.45 9.34 -25.77
N CYS A 29 14.44 9.55 -24.45
CA CYS A 29 15.20 8.73 -23.50
C CYS A 29 14.79 7.26 -23.65
N ARG A 30 15.77 6.35 -23.67
CA ARG A 30 15.56 4.90 -23.77
C ARG A 30 15.99 4.21 -22.48
N LEU A 31 15.26 3.16 -22.13
CA LEU A 31 15.56 2.29 -21.00
C LEU A 31 15.58 0.84 -21.47
N ALA A 32 16.65 0.12 -21.17
CA ALA A 32 16.76 -1.33 -21.37
C ALA A 32 16.96 -2.06 -20.04
N VAL A 33 16.59 -3.33 -20.03
CA VAL A 33 16.68 -4.20 -18.85
C VAL A 33 17.58 -5.39 -19.16
N ALA A 34 18.53 -5.65 -18.26
CA ALA A 34 19.37 -6.84 -18.26
C ALA A 34 19.29 -7.52 -16.89
N ALA A 35 18.40 -8.51 -16.76
CA ALA A 35 18.14 -9.15 -15.48
C ALA A 35 17.83 -10.63 -15.59
N GLY A 36 18.13 -11.37 -14.53
CA GLY A 36 17.96 -12.83 -14.48
C GLY A 36 18.96 -13.59 -15.36
N VAL A 37 18.90 -14.92 -15.28
CA VAL A 37 19.65 -15.84 -16.14
C VAL A 37 18.68 -16.75 -16.90
N ASP A 38 19.12 -17.32 -18.03
CA ASP A 38 18.32 -18.24 -18.85
C ASP A 38 18.27 -19.66 -18.26
N ASP A 39 17.96 -19.76 -16.96
CA ASP A 39 17.72 -21.00 -16.23
C ASP A 39 16.27 -20.99 -15.69
N PRO A 40 15.35 -21.78 -16.26
CA PRO A 40 13.96 -21.85 -15.79
C PRO A 40 13.81 -22.34 -14.34
N ASP A 41 14.73 -23.18 -13.87
CA ASP A 41 14.71 -23.76 -12.53
C ASP A 41 15.36 -22.81 -11.51
N HIS A 42 16.32 -21.98 -11.95
CA HIS A 42 17.01 -20.98 -11.13
C HIS A 42 17.11 -19.61 -11.83
N PRO A 43 15.98 -18.91 -12.03
CA PRO A 43 15.94 -17.70 -12.87
C PRO A 43 16.62 -16.47 -12.22
N ILE A 44 17.05 -16.58 -10.97
CA ILE A 44 17.71 -15.51 -10.22
C ILE A 44 19.21 -15.52 -10.51
N GLY A 45 19.71 -14.43 -11.07
CA GLY A 45 21.13 -14.25 -11.40
C GLY A 45 21.34 -13.08 -12.37
N THR A 46 22.58 -12.88 -12.77
CA THR A 46 22.97 -11.80 -13.70
C THR A 46 23.93 -12.33 -14.76
N ASP A 47 23.79 -11.83 -15.98
CA ASP A 47 24.57 -12.25 -17.13
C ASP A 47 25.25 -11.04 -17.79
N ALA A 48 26.59 -11.03 -17.81
CA ALA A 48 27.38 -9.95 -18.38
C ALA A 48 27.12 -9.74 -19.88
N ILE A 49 26.79 -10.78 -20.64
CA ILE A 49 26.49 -10.68 -22.07
C ILE A 49 25.14 -9.98 -22.28
N LYS A 50 24.14 -10.28 -21.45
CA LYS A 50 22.85 -9.56 -21.48
C LYS A 50 23.01 -8.09 -21.13
N VAL A 51 23.87 -7.78 -20.14
CA VAL A 51 24.16 -6.38 -19.77
C VAL A 51 24.84 -5.64 -20.93
N MET A 52 25.85 -6.26 -21.56
CA MET A 52 26.52 -5.71 -22.73
C MET A 52 25.53 -5.43 -23.88
N GLN A 53 24.67 -6.39 -24.21
CA GLN A 53 23.65 -6.25 -25.25
C GLN A 53 22.65 -5.13 -24.94
N ALA A 54 22.20 -5.02 -23.68
CA ALA A 54 21.29 -3.95 -23.27
C ALA A 54 21.95 -2.57 -23.39
N ILE A 55 23.25 -2.45 -23.09
CA ILE A 55 24.02 -1.21 -23.30
C ILE A 55 24.09 -0.87 -24.78
N GLU A 56 24.41 -1.84 -25.65
CA GLU A 56 24.48 -1.64 -27.10
C GLU A 56 23.13 -1.21 -27.70
N GLU A 57 22.02 -1.80 -27.24
CA GLU A 57 20.67 -1.49 -27.69
C GLU A 57 20.31 -0.01 -27.48
N VAL A 58 20.65 0.52 -26.30
CA VAL A 58 20.31 1.91 -25.93
C VAL A 58 21.46 2.88 -26.08
N PHE A 59 22.59 2.47 -26.66
CA PHE A 59 23.76 3.33 -26.75
C PHE A 59 23.48 4.62 -27.54
N ASP A 60 24.04 5.72 -27.04
CA ASP A 60 24.09 7.03 -27.67
C ASP A 60 25.37 7.75 -27.19
N PRO A 61 26.05 8.55 -28.05
CA PRO A 61 27.26 9.28 -27.65
C PRO A 61 27.07 10.24 -26.47
N SER A 62 25.83 10.61 -26.13
CA SER A 62 25.54 11.44 -24.95
C SER A 62 25.70 10.68 -23.63
N GLY A 63 25.73 9.34 -23.68
CA GLY A 63 26.07 8.46 -22.55
C GLY A 63 25.00 7.45 -22.15
N VAL A 64 25.42 6.43 -21.40
CA VAL A 64 24.53 5.42 -20.80
C VAL A 64 24.82 5.32 -19.29
N LEU A 65 23.79 5.38 -18.46
CA LEU A 65 23.90 5.16 -17.02
C LEU A 65 23.36 3.78 -16.66
N ILE A 66 24.18 2.95 -16.02
CA ILE A 66 23.80 1.63 -15.53
C ILE A 66 23.34 1.77 -14.08
N MET A 67 22.07 1.43 -13.84
CA MET A 67 21.45 1.31 -12.52
C MET A 67 21.45 -0.16 -12.13
N MET A 68 21.99 -0.51 -10.96
CA MET A 68 22.15 -1.91 -10.57
C MET A 68 21.85 -2.18 -9.10
N ASP A 69 21.46 -3.41 -8.78
CA ASP A 69 21.44 -3.88 -7.40
C ASP A 69 22.82 -4.34 -6.92
N LEU A 70 22.91 -4.69 -5.63
CA LEU A 70 24.15 -5.16 -5.02
C LEU A 70 24.45 -6.61 -5.39
N GLY A 71 25.73 -6.99 -5.35
CA GLY A 71 26.16 -8.36 -5.55
C GLY A 71 26.56 -8.64 -7.00
N SER A 72 26.06 -9.72 -7.60
CA SER A 72 26.52 -10.20 -8.91
C SER A 72 26.24 -9.25 -10.07
N ALA A 73 25.23 -8.37 -9.94
CA ALA A 73 24.94 -7.33 -10.92
C ALA A 73 26.10 -6.36 -11.12
N LEU A 74 26.78 -5.96 -10.04
CA LEU A 74 27.95 -5.09 -10.11
C LEU A 74 29.09 -5.76 -10.87
N LEU A 75 29.42 -7.01 -10.53
CA LEU A 75 30.47 -7.76 -11.22
C LEU A 75 30.11 -8.01 -12.70
N SER A 76 28.83 -8.27 -12.99
CA SER A 76 28.35 -8.49 -14.37
C SER A 76 28.39 -7.20 -15.18
N ALA A 77 28.10 -6.05 -14.58
CA ALA A 77 28.22 -4.74 -15.21
C ALA A 77 29.69 -4.36 -15.47
N GLU A 78 30.59 -4.59 -14.51
CA GLU A 78 32.04 -4.39 -14.72
C GLU A 78 32.56 -5.28 -15.85
N THR A 79 32.20 -6.57 -15.84
CA THR A 79 32.59 -7.51 -16.90
C THR A 79 32.02 -7.09 -18.25
N ALA A 80 30.77 -6.61 -18.31
CA ALA A 80 30.16 -6.12 -19.54
C ALA A 80 30.91 -4.89 -20.09
N LEU A 81 31.34 -3.97 -19.22
CA LEU A 81 32.15 -2.81 -19.62
C LEU A 81 33.52 -3.21 -20.19
N GLU A 82 34.14 -4.25 -19.65
CA GLU A 82 35.40 -4.80 -20.19
C GLU A 82 35.23 -5.45 -21.58
N LEU A 83 34.04 -5.98 -21.87
CA LEU A 83 33.72 -6.63 -23.14
C LEU A 83 33.28 -5.65 -24.25
N LEU A 84 32.84 -4.45 -23.89
CA LEU A 84 32.40 -3.42 -24.82
C LEU A 84 33.56 -2.82 -25.63
N ASP A 85 33.22 -2.22 -26.78
CA ASP A 85 34.16 -1.39 -27.52
C ASP A 85 34.70 -0.24 -26.62
N PRO A 86 36.02 0.03 -26.59
CA PRO A 86 36.60 1.07 -25.74
C PRO A 86 36.02 2.47 -25.95
N GLU A 87 35.61 2.83 -27.17
CA GLU A 87 34.99 4.12 -27.46
C GLU A 87 33.58 4.21 -26.87
N MET A 88 32.84 3.10 -26.88
CA MET A 88 31.52 3.00 -26.25
C MET A 88 31.65 3.02 -24.73
N SER A 89 32.51 2.18 -24.16
CA SER A 89 32.71 2.07 -22.70
C SER A 89 33.07 3.41 -22.05
N ALA A 90 33.77 4.31 -22.76
CA ALA A 90 34.10 5.65 -22.26
C ALA A 90 32.87 6.54 -21.98
N HIS A 91 31.72 6.21 -22.57
CA HIS A 91 30.45 6.93 -22.42
C HIS A 91 29.46 6.21 -21.49
N VAL A 92 29.87 5.10 -20.87
CA VAL A 92 29.00 4.30 -19.98
C VAL A 92 29.47 4.43 -18.53
N LYS A 93 28.55 4.64 -17.59
CA LYS A 93 28.86 4.74 -16.16
C LYS A 93 27.98 3.83 -15.32
N ALA A 94 28.60 3.14 -14.37
CA ALA A 94 27.94 2.41 -13.30
C ALA A 94 27.53 3.35 -12.16
N CYS A 95 26.26 3.32 -11.75
CA CYS A 95 25.74 4.17 -10.67
C CYS A 95 25.51 3.38 -9.38
N SER A 96 25.94 3.95 -8.24
CA SER A 96 25.77 3.39 -6.89
C SER A 96 24.46 3.79 -6.21
N ALA A 97 23.55 4.45 -6.94
CA ALA A 97 22.27 4.91 -6.42
C ALA A 97 21.31 3.74 -6.09
N PRO A 98 20.36 3.92 -5.15
CA PRO A 98 19.31 2.92 -4.91
C PRO A 98 18.57 2.58 -6.20
N LEU A 99 18.41 1.27 -6.46
CA LEU A 99 17.93 0.79 -7.76
C LEU A 99 16.60 1.43 -8.19
N VAL A 100 15.60 1.50 -7.31
CA VAL A 100 14.27 2.00 -7.67
C VAL A 100 14.28 3.53 -7.76
N GLU A 101 14.50 4.22 -6.64
CA GLU A 101 14.39 5.67 -6.56
C GLU A 101 15.43 6.38 -7.43
N GLY A 102 16.65 5.84 -7.49
CA GLY A 102 17.73 6.34 -8.33
C GLY A 102 17.42 6.20 -9.82
N THR A 103 16.78 5.09 -10.24
CA THR A 103 16.40 4.92 -11.66
C THR A 103 15.34 5.94 -12.08
N LEU A 104 14.33 6.19 -11.24
CA LEU A 104 13.30 7.19 -11.54
C LEU A 104 13.91 8.60 -11.63
N ALA A 105 14.78 8.95 -10.70
CA ALA A 105 15.51 10.22 -10.70
C ALA A 105 16.39 10.37 -11.96
N ALA A 106 17.12 9.31 -12.34
CA ALA A 106 17.93 9.27 -13.56
C ALA A 106 17.09 9.44 -14.82
N VAL A 107 15.97 8.72 -14.94
CA VAL A 107 15.09 8.77 -16.11
C VAL A 107 14.48 10.15 -16.31
N VAL A 108 14.08 10.82 -15.22
CA VAL A 108 13.57 12.20 -15.28
C VAL A 108 14.67 13.15 -15.72
N ALA A 109 15.85 13.10 -15.10
CA ALA A 109 16.98 13.96 -15.48
C ALA A 109 17.42 13.73 -16.93
N ALA A 110 17.45 12.47 -17.39
CA ALA A 110 17.80 12.11 -18.76
C ALA A 110 16.75 12.59 -19.77
N SER A 111 15.45 12.40 -19.46
CA SER A 111 14.33 12.88 -20.30
C SER A 111 14.25 14.41 -20.38
N ALA A 112 14.76 15.09 -19.34
CA ALA A 112 14.97 16.53 -19.29
C ALA A 112 16.18 17.00 -20.11
N GLY A 113 16.99 16.09 -20.67
CA GLY A 113 18.16 16.39 -21.50
C GLY A 113 19.43 16.71 -20.72
N ALA A 114 19.53 16.32 -19.43
CA ALA A 114 20.71 16.55 -18.62
C ALA A 114 21.94 15.75 -19.11
N SER A 115 23.14 16.23 -18.76
CA SER A 115 24.39 15.50 -19.05
C SER A 115 24.52 14.23 -18.21
N LEU A 116 25.31 13.26 -18.67
CA LEU A 116 25.51 11.99 -17.95
C LEU A 116 25.93 12.19 -16.48
N GLU A 117 26.79 13.18 -16.21
CA GLU A 117 27.24 13.53 -14.86
C GLU A 117 26.12 14.11 -13.99
N ALA A 118 25.24 14.94 -14.58
CA ALA A 118 24.10 15.50 -13.87
C ALA A 118 23.03 14.43 -13.59
N VAL A 119 22.80 13.51 -14.53
CA VAL A 119 21.91 12.35 -14.37
C VAL A 119 22.42 11.43 -13.25
N GLU A 120 23.72 11.08 -13.27
CA GLU A 120 24.36 10.27 -12.23
C GLU A 120 24.21 10.90 -10.84
N ARG A 121 24.47 12.20 -10.73
CA ARG A 121 24.34 12.94 -9.46
C ARG A 121 22.91 12.93 -8.95
N GLU A 122 21.94 13.18 -9.81
CA GLU A 122 20.51 13.15 -9.44
C GLU A 122 20.10 11.73 -9.01
N ALA A 123 20.58 10.68 -9.67
CA ALA A 123 20.34 9.31 -9.21
C ALA A 123 20.89 9.07 -7.79
N GLN A 124 22.15 9.47 -7.54
CA GLN A 124 22.83 9.27 -6.24
C GLN A 124 22.16 10.03 -5.09
N SER A 125 21.60 11.21 -5.35
CA SER A 125 20.88 11.99 -4.34
C SER A 125 19.56 11.35 -3.89
N ALA A 126 19.05 10.32 -4.56
CA ALA A 126 17.78 9.68 -4.22
C ALA A 126 17.77 9.07 -2.80
N LEU A 127 18.90 8.52 -2.34
CA LEU A 127 19.00 7.98 -0.98
C LEU A 127 18.85 9.08 0.07
N GLN A 128 19.46 10.25 -0.16
CA GLN A 128 19.40 11.38 0.76
C GLN A 128 17.96 11.89 0.92
N ALA A 129 17.19 11.90 -0.17
CA ALA A 129 15.77 12.25 -0.13
C ALA A 129 14.98 11.31 0.80
N LYS A 130 15.22 10.00 0.69
CA LYS A 130 14.58 8.98 1.53
C LYS A 130 14.98 9.08 3.00
N LYS A 131 16.28 9.28 3.29
CA LYS A 131 16.80 9.50 4.65
C LYS A 131 16.15 10.71 5.33
N ALA A 132 16.06 11.83 4.62
CA ALA A 132 15.43 13.03 5.14
C ALA A 132 13.92 12.84 5.42
N GLN A 133 13.21 12.04 4.62
CA GLN A 133 11.81 11.69 4.88
C GLN A 133 11.63 10.82 6.13
N LEU A 134 12.60 9.96 6.44
CA LEU A 134 12.65 9.16 7.66
C LEU A 134 13.15 9.94 8.89
N GLY A 135 13.56 11.20 8.71
CA GLY A 135 14.11 12.03 9.78
C GLY A 135 15.56 11.69 10.15
N GLU A 136 16.26 10.91 9.32
CA GLU A 136 17.67 10.58 9.51
C GLU A 136 18.53 11.79 9.16
N GLN A 137 19.24 12.34 10.16
CA GLN A 137 20.23 13.39 9.95
C GLN A 137 21.62 12.76 9.73
N GLU A 138 22.19 12.90 8.54
CA GLU A 138 23.62 12.67 8.34
C GLU A 138 24.43 13.92 8.70
N PRO A 139 25.69 13.75 9.17
CA PRO A 139 26.63 14.86 9.29
C PRO A 139 26.76 15.52 7.91
N THR A 140 26.52 16.82 7.86
CA THR A 140 26.71 17.64 6.67
C THR A 140 28.15 17.52 6.17
N HIS A 141 28.40 16.64 5.20
CA HIS A 141 29.57 16.78 4.36
C HIS A 141 29.38 18.05 3.53
N ALA A 142 30.30 18.98 3.76
CA ALA A 142 30.37 20.34 3.22
C ALA A 142 29.72 20.47 1.83
N SER A 143 28.66 21.26 1.79
CA SER A 143 28.20 21.90 0.57
C SER A 143 29.38 22.60 -0.09
N THR A 144 29.65 22.24 -1.34
CA THR A 144 30.62 22.90 -2.21
C THR A 144 30.34 24.42 -2.20
N PRO A 145 31.32 25.27 -1.89
CA PRO A 145 31.10 26.71 -1.72
C PRO A 145 31.06 27.41 -3.08
N ASN A 146 29.97 27.24 -3.84
CA ASN A 146 29.69 28.11 -4.98
C ASN A 146 28.24 28.05 -5.51
N GLN A 147 27.24 28.07 -4.63
CA GLN A 147 25.87 28.36 -5.06
C GLN A 147 25.52 29.79 -4.63
N ALA A 148 25.15 30.61 -5.61
CA ALA A 148 24.52 31.89 -5.36
C ALA A 148 23.33 31.70 -4.40
N ALA A 149 23.10 32.67 -3.52
CA ALA A 149 21.93 32.61 -2.64
C ALA A 149 20.66 32.43 -3.50
N PRO A 150 19.78 31.47 -3.17
CA PRO A 150 18.59 31.21 -3.98
C PRO A 150 17.74 32.48 -4.09
N LEU A 151 17.09 32.65 -5.26
CA LEU A 151 16.16 33.75 -5.54
C LEU A 151 15.19 33.95 -4.39
N SER A 152 15.03 35.18 -3.90
CA SER A 152 14.12 35.47 -2.78
C SER A 152 12.67 35.13 -3.14
N CYS A 153 11.89 34.64 -2.16
CA CYS A 153 10.47 34.35 -2.35
C CYS A 153 9.63 35.58 -2.78
N ASN A 154 10.15 36.80 -2.56
CA ASN A 154 9.52 38.06 -2.93
C ASN A 154 9.75 38.47 -4.39
N GLU A 155 10.59 37.76 -5.14
CA GLU A 155 10.78 38.03 -6.56
C GLU A 155 9.56 37.59 -7.39
N GLN A 156 9.59 37.91 -8.69
CA GLN A 156 8.51 37.62 -9.62
C GLN A 156 8.22 36.11 -9.63
N GLY A 157 6.97 35.74 -9.33
CA GLY A 157 6.58 34.35 -9.19
C GLY A 157 5.09 34.15 -9.25
N VAL A 158 4.70 32.89 -9.30
CA VAL A 158 3.31 32.43 -9.38
C VAL A 158 3.01 31.50 -8.23
N ASN A 159 1.90 31.76 -7.53
CA ASN A 159 1.40 30.88 -6.48
C ASN A 159 0.40 29.88 -7.05
N TRP A 160 0.37 28.69 -6.45
CA TRP A 160 -0.60 27.65 -6.76
C TRP A 160 -0.95 26.85 -5.50
N ASN A 161 -2.24 26.53 -5.36
CA ASN A 161 -2.71 25.62 -4.31
C ASN A 161 -2.72 24.20 -4.85
N VAL A 162 -2.02 23.29 -4.17
CA VAL A 162 -1.87 21.92 -4.66
C VAL A 162 -3.16 21.14 -4.45
N LEU A 163 -3.83 20.79 -5.56
CA LEU A 163 -5.08 20.04 -5.55
C LEU A 163 -4.88 18.53 -5.73
N ASN A 164 -3.69 18.12 -6.19
CA ASN A 164 -3.31 16.72 -6.41
C ASN A 164 -3.51 15.88 -5.13
N PRO A 165 -4.25 14.75 -5.19
CA PRO A 165 -4.57 13.94 -4.00
C PRO A 165 -3.35 13.54 -3.18
N ASN A 166 -2.26 13.17 -3.86
CA ASN A 166 -1.01 12.74 -3.25
C ASN A 166 0.06 13.84 -3.23
N GLY A 167 -0.32 15.11 -3.48
CA GLY A 167 0.62 16.23 -3.58
C GLY A 167 1.55 16.15 -4.80
N LEU A 168 2.73 16.77 -4.71
CA LEU A 168 3.77 16.71 -5.74
C LEU A 168 4.68 15.48 -5.55
N HIS A 169 4.08 14.29 -5.64
CA HIS A 169 4.82 13.03 -5.64
C HIS A 169 5.54 12.80 -6.98
N VAL A 170 6.19 11.64 -7.13
CA VAL A 170 7.15 11.36 -8.21
C VAL A 170 6.61 11.67 -9.63
N ARG A 171 5.33 11.42 -9.93
CA ARG A 171 4.76 11.62 -11.28
C ARG A 171 4.42 13.10 -11.59
N PRO A 172 3.63 13.84 -10.77
CA PRO A 172 3.49 15.29 -10.92
C PRO A 172 4.83 16.04 -10.90
N ALA A 173 5.74 15.64 -10.01
CA ALA A 173 7.07 16.24 -9.89
C ALA A 173 7.93 16.01 -11.14
N ALA A 174 7.90 14.80 -11.72
CA ALA A 174 8.59 14.51 -12.99
C ALA A 174 8.08 15.38 -14.14
N LYS A 175 6.75 15.56 -14.27
CA LYS A 175 6.17 16.44 -15.30
C LYS A 175 6.56 17.89 -15.10
N LEU A 176 6.58 18.37 -13.86
CA LEU A 176 7.05 19.70 -13.52
C LEU A 176 8.53 19.88 -13.91
N ALA A 177 9.39 18.95 -13.51
CA ALA A 177 10.81 18.99 -13.81
C ALA A 177 11.08 18.97 -15.31
N ASN A 178 10.43 18.07 -16.05
CA ASN A 178 10.58 17.96 -17.50
C ASN A 178 10.12 19.22 -18.23
N ALA A 179 8.98 19.79 -17.85
CA ALA A 179 8.47 20.99 -18.50
C ALA A 179 9.35 22.22 -18.23
N LEU A 180 10.04 22.27 -17.10
CA LEU A 180 10.89 23.39 -16.72
C LEU A 180 12.36 23.24 -17.12
N ALA A 181 12.79 22.04 -17.52
CA ALA A 181 14.18 21.72 -17.78
C ALA A 181 14.81 22.52 -18.94
N SER A 182 14.05 22.77 -20.00
CA SER A 182 14.56 23.41 -21.22
C SER A 182 14.63 24.94 -21.15
N PHE A 183 14.12 25.56 -20.09
CA PHE A 183 14.15 27.02 -19.96
C PHE A 183 15.47 27.50 -19.35
N ASP A 184 16.10 28.45 -20.04
CA ASP A 184 17.26 29.20 -19.55
C ASP A 184 16.79 30.29 -18.57
N ALA A 185 16.41 29.85 -17.38
CA ALA A 185 16.02 30.70 -16.25
C ALA A 185 16.49 30.09 -14.93
N GLU A 186 16.80 30.96 -13.98
CA GLU A 186 16.97 30.59 -12.58
C GLU A 186 15.58 30.39 -11.97
N LEU A 187 15.34 29.22 -11.36
CA LEU A 187 14.04 28.79 -10.88
C LEU A 187 14.14 28.28 -9.44
N VAL A 188 13.21 28.73 -8.58
CA VAL A 188 13.11 28.24 -7.20
C VAL A 188 11.64 27.98 -6.87
N LEU A 189 11.32 26.76 -6.45
CA LEU A 189 9.99 26.41 -5.97
C LEU A 189 9.96 26.46 -4.44
N TYR A 190 9.09 27.30 -3.91
CA TYR A 190 8.83 27.43 -2.48
C TYR A 190 7.59 26.64 -2.10
N LYS A 191 7.66 25.94 -0.97
CA LYS A 191 6.49 25.56 -0.18
C LYS A 191 6.27 26.64 0.87
N ILE A 192 5.13 27.32 0.79
CA ILE A 192 4.77 28.38 1.73
C ILE A 192 4.32 27.73 3.03
N ASP A 193 4.97 28.10 4.13
CA ASP A 193 4.68 27.58 5.47
C ASP A 193 4.94 28.68 6.50
N ASP A 194 3.85 29.25 7.04
CA ASP A 194 3.90 30.35 8.01
C ASP A 194 4.50 29.94 9.36
N ILE A 195 4.58 28.64 9.66
CA ILE A 195 4.98 28.12 10.96
C ILE A 195 6.45 27.66 10.97
N LYS A 196 6.89 26.98 9.90
CA LYS A 196 8.25 26.40 9.81
C LYS A 196 9.21 27.21 8.93
N GLY A 197 8.73 28.30 8.34
CA GLY A 197 9.45 29.09 7.36
C GLY A 197 9.43 28.46 5.97
N ASN A 198 9.51 29.29 4.94
CA ASN A 198 9.44 28.85 3.55
C ASN A 198 10.59 27.91 3.20
N ARG A 199 10.26 26.65 2.88
CA ARG A 199 11.20 25.66 2.36
C ARG A 199 11.27 25.78 0.84
N HIS A 200 12.43 25.54 0.25
CA HIS A 200 12.62 25.67 -1.20
C HIS A 200 13.35 24.50 -1.83
N ALA A 201 13.14 24.32 -3.13
CA ALA A 201 13.80 23.33 -3.98
C ALA A 201 14.03 23.87 -5.39
N ASP A 202 15.01 23.32 -6.09
CA ASP A 202 15.08 23.42 -7.54
C ASP A 202 13.93 22.60 -8.17
N PRO A 203 13.01 23.23 -8.92
CA PRO A 203 11.87 22.54 -9.52
C PRO A 203 12.26 21.54 -10.63
N ARG A 204 13.53 21.50 -11.05
CA ARG A 204 14.06 20.55 -12.03
C ARG A 204 14.67 19.30 -11.38
N SER A 205 14.86 19.31 -10.05
CA SER A 205 15.37 18.17 -9.30
C SER A 205 14.23 17.40 -8.65
N LEU A 206 14.01 16.17 -9.10
CA LEU A 206 12.98 15.28 -8.57
C LEU A 206 13.19 15.03 -7.08
N ASN A 207 14.44 14.84 -6.66
CA ASN A 207 14.76 14.60 -5.26
C ASN A 207 14.49 15.81 -4.37
N GLN A 208 14.85 17.01 -4.82
CA GLN A 208 14.58 18.22 -4.03
C GLN A 208 13.08 18.51 -3.94
N LEU A 209 12.31 18.25 -5.00
CA LEU A 209 10.85 18.31 -4.95
C LEU A 209 10.27 17.31 -3.93
N ALA A 210 10.78 16.08 -3.88
CA ALA A 210 10.37 15.08 -2.89
C ALA A 210 10.70 15.51 -1.44
N LEU A 211 11.81 16.22 -1.24
CA LEU A 211 12.23 16.76 0.06
C LEU A 211 11.32 17.89 0.57
N LEU A 212 10.67 18.65 -0.32
CA LEU A 212 9.71 19.68 0.09
C LEU A 212 8.48 19.09 0.80
N GLN A 213 8.16 17.82 0.53
CA GLN A 213 6.99 17.13 1.08
C GLN A 213 5.72 17.97 0.89
N VAL A 214 5.45 18.37 -0.36
CA VAL A 214 4.27 19.12 -0.74
C VAL A 214 3.06 18.18 -0.83
N ARG A 215 2.01 18.48 -0.08
CA ARG A 215 0.78 17.70 0.09
C ARG A 215 -0.41 18.47 -0.49
N LYS A 216 -1.55 17.79 -0.64
CA LYS A 216 -2.81 18.43 -1.01
C LYS A 216 -3.16 19.54 0.00
N GLY A 217 -3.53 20.70 -0.52
CA GLY A 217 -3.88 21.89 0.26
C GLY A 217 -2.70 22.79 0.61
N ASP A 218 -1.45 22.35 0.37
CA ASP A 218 -0.30 23.24 0.52
C ASP A 218 -0.28 24.30 -0.59
N GLU A 219 0.20 25.49 -0.25
CA GLU A 219 0.49 26.54 -1.22
C GLU A 219 1.96 26.45 -1.65
N ILE A 220 2.19 26.42 -2.97
CA ILE A 220 3.52 26.49 -3.56
C ILE A 220 3.67 27.75 -4.39
N ARG A 221 4.89 28.28 -4.45
CA ARG A 221 5.23 29.44 -5.27
C ARG A 221 6.46 29.17 -6.11
N LEU A 222 6.31 29.21 -7.43
CA LEU A 222 7.44 29.18 -8.34
C LEU A 222 7.93 30.60 -8.57
N VAL A 223 9.22 30.84 -8.30
CA VAL A 223 9.91 32.09 -8.56
C VAL A 223 10.88 31.87 -9.71
N ALA A 224 10.94 32.82 -10.64
CA ALA A 224 11.79 32.73 -11.83
C ALA A 224 12.51 34.04 -12.11
N LYS A 225 13.78 33.96 -12.55
CA LYS A 225 14.59 35.10 -12.99
C LYS A 225 15.43 34.73 -14.20
N GLY A 226 15.55 35.63 -15.16
CA GLY A 226 16.31 35.40 -16.39
C GLY A 226 15.53 35.77 -17.64
N THR A 227 16.13 35.46 -18.79
CA THR A 227 15.60 35.79 -20.13
C THR A 227 14.29 35.05 -20.43
N GLN A 228 14.17 33.79 -19.98
CA GLN A 228 12.97 32.96 -20.17
C GLN A 228 12.08 32.84 -18.92
N ALA A 229 12.23 33.73 -17.93
CA ALA A 229 11.49 33.65 -16.67
C ALA A 229 9.97 33.68 -16.86
N ASN A 230 9.46 34.56 -17.72
CA ASN A 230 8.02 34.67 -17.99
C ASN A 230 7.47 33.41 -18.68
N GLU A 231 8.24 32.81 -19.58
CA GLU A 231 7.86 31.60 -20.31
C GLU A 231 7.82 30.39 -19.37
N ALA A 232 8.81 30.26 -18.48
CA ALA A 232 8.84 29.22 -17.44
C ALA A 232 7.67 29.34 -16.45
N LEU A 233 7.34 30.56 -16.00
CA LEU A 233 6.18 30.80 -15.12
C LEU A 233 4.85 30.47 -15.82
N ALA A 234 4.72 30.79 -17.12
CA ALA A 234 3.55 30.45 -17.90
C ALA A 234 3.40 28.92 -18.10
N ALA A 235 4.50 28.21 -18.39
CA ALA A 235 4.50 26.76 -18.48
C ALA A 235 4.10 26.09 -17.16
N PHE A 236 4.60 26.61 -16.03
CA PHE A 236 4.17 26.18 -14.70
C PHE A 236 2.66 26.39 -14.47
N GLN A 237 2.12 27.57 -14.82
CA GLN A 237 0.68 27.84 -14.70
C GLN A 237 -0.17 26.87 -15.52
N GLN A 238 0.23 26.58 -16.74
CA GLN A 238 -0.50 25.65 -17.61
C GLN A 238 -0.50 24.22 -17.06
N LEU A 239 0.65 23.77 -16.55
CA LEU A 239 0.72 22.49 -15.85
C LEU A 239 -0.13 22.49 -14.59
N ALA A 240 -0.08 23.54 -13.79
CA ALA A 240 -0.84 23.67 -12.56
C ALA A 240 -2.36 23.62 -12.83
N GLN A 241 -2.86 24.29 -13.86
CA GLN A 241 -4.26 24.25 -14.29
C GLN A 241 -4.73 22.85 -14.71
N THR A 242 -3.83 22.04 -15.25
CA THR A 242 -4.10 20.63 -15.59
C THR A 242 -3.72 19.68 -14.45
N ASN A 243 -3.48 20.20 -13.25
CA ASN A 243 -3.05 19.49 -12.05
C ASN A 243 -1.83 18.59 -12.30
N PHE A 244 -0.85 19.12 -13.03
CA PHE A 244 0.34 18.40 -13.47
C PHE A 244 -0.01 17.13 -14.25
N GLY A 245 -1.09 17.19 -15.03
CA GLY A 245 -1.62 16.11 -15.85
C GLY A 245 -2.17 14.94 -15.04
N GLU A 246 -2.65 15.18 -13.82
CA GLU A 246 -3.50 14.24 -13.10
C GLU A 246 -4.98 14.56 -13.33
N ILE A 247 -5.78 13.51 -13.50
CA ILE A 247 -7.23 13.66 -13.55
C ILE A 247 -7.70 13.89 -12.11
N ILE A 248 -7.93 15.14 -11.75
CA ILE A 248 -8.72 15.46 -10.57
C ILE A 248 -10.16 15.18 -10.95
N THR A 249 -10.67 14.03 -10.53
CA THR A 249 -12.12 13.81 -10.48
C THR A 249 -12.68 14.90 -9.57
N SER A 250 -13.22 15.94 -10.18
CA SER A 250 -14.01 16.97 -9.52
C SER A 250 -15.05 16.28 -8.64
N ASP A 251 -15.11 16.70 -7.39
CA ASP A 251 -16.10 16.26 -6.41
C ASP A 251 -17.46 16.07 -7.09
N ILE A 252 -17.90 14.82 -7.17
CA ILE A 252 -19.30 14.54 -7.45
C ILE A 252 -20.05 15.03 -6.23
N SER A 253 -20.90 16.01 -6.49
CA SER A 253 -21.64 16.82 -5.53
C SER A 253 -22.40 15.99 -4.48
N GLY A 254 -22.26 16.42 -3.22
CA GLY A 254 -23.31 16.30 -2.20
C GLY A 254 -23.19 15.18 -1.16
N GLY A 255 -22.29 14.22 -1.31
CA GLY A 255 -22.18 13.09 -0.38
C GLY A 255 -21.25 13.32 0.82
N LEU A 256 -21.54 12.67 1.95
CA LEU A 256 -20.58 12.56 3.06
C LEU A 256 -19.46 11.61 2.62
N THR A 257 -18.23 12.13 2.52
CA THR A 257 -17.03 11.33 2.21
C THR A 257 -16.37 10.88 3.50
N LEU A 258 -16.21 9.56 3.66
CA LEU A 258 -15.53 8.92 4.77
C LEU A 258 -14.20 8.31 4.29
N GLN A 259 -13.24 8.18 5.21
CA GLN A 259 -11.87 7.73 4.91
C GLN A 259 -11.56 6.46 5.71
N GLY A 260 -10.89 5.48 5.09
CA GLY A 260 -10.45 4.24 5.72
C GLY A 260 -9.24 3.60 5.03
N LYS A 261 -8.73 2.50 5.58
CA LYS A 261 -7.63 1.73 4.97
C LYS A 261 -8.21 0.77 3.93
N SER A 262 -7.67 0.80 2.71
CA SER A 262 -8.12 -0.05 1.60
C SER A 262 -7.27 -1.30 1.44
N VAL A 263 -7.89 -2.33 0.89
CA VAL A 263 -7.26 -3.61 0.55
C VAL A 263 -7.03 -3.76 -0.97
N MET A 264 -7.64 -2.92 -1.84
CA MET A 264 -7.53 -3.02 -3.31
C MET A 264 -7.63 -1.69 -4.06
N ASP A 265 -7.31 -1.69 -5.36
CA ASP A 265 -7.40 -0.54 -6.28
C ASP A 265 -8.59 -0.68 -7.23
N THR A 266 -9.81 -0.42 -6.73
CA THR A 266 -11.06 -0.55 -7.51
C THR A 266 -12.11 0.44 -7.02
N GLN A 267 -12.89 1.01 -7.95
CA GLN A 267 -14.06 1.83 -7.63
C GLN A 267 -15.36 1.10 -7.99
N VAL A 268 -16.31 1.06 -7.05
CA VAL A 268 -17.60 0.40 -7.23
C VAL A 268 -18.73 1.23 -6.61
N SER A 269 -19.90 1.26 -7.26
CA SER A 269 -21.09 1.92 -6.72
C SER A 269 -22.28 0.95 -6.70
N ALA A 270 -22.90 0.76 -5.54
CA ALA A 270 -24.03 -0.16 -5.36
C ALA A 270 -24.92 0.30 -4.19
N PRO A 271 -26.17 -0.20 -4.06
CA PRO A 271 -26.95 0.00 -2.84
C PRO A 271 -26.23 -0.60 -1.61
N ALA A 272 -26.38 0.07 -0.47
CA ALA A 272 -25.91 -0.39 0.83
C ALA A 272 -26.74 -1.59 1.30
N PHE A 273 -26.06 -2.57 1.88
CA PHE A 273 -26.68 -3.63 2.65
C PHE A 273 -26.03 -3.67 4.03
N VAL A 274 -26.78 -3.35 5.08
CA VAL A 274 -26.30 -3.36 6.46
C VAL A 274 -26.33 -4.80 6.96
N LEU A 275 -25.15 -5.37 7.17
CA LEU A 275 -25.04 -6.71 7.74
C LEU A 275 -25.43 -6.65 9.23
N PRO A 276 -26.48 -7.36 9.65
CA PRO A 276 -26.89 -7.35 11.04
C PRO A 276 -25.83 -8.02 11.92
N THR A 277 -25.53 -7.42 13.07
CA THR A 277 -24.70 -8.05 14.09
C THR A 277 -25.54 -9.06 14.86
N GLN A 278 -25.12 -10.33 14.87
CA GLN A 278 -25.75 -11.37 15.69
C GLN A 278 -25.06 -11.40 17.06
N ASP A 279 -25.56 -10.58 17.98
CA ASP A 279 -25.13 -10.62 19.37
C ASP A 279 -25.81 -11.80 20.07
N ILE A 280 -25.01 -12.70 20.64
CA ILE A 280 -25.50 -13.82 21.44
C ILE A 280 -25.55 -13.35 22.88
N ASP A 281 -26.76 -13.23 23.44
CA ASP A 281 -26.91 -12.96 24.86
C ASP A 281 -26.50 -14.21 25.63
N VAL A 282 -25.40 -14.10 26.37
CA VAL A 282 -24.90 -15.16 27.25
C VAL A 282 -25.41 -14.86 28.65
N PRO A 283 -26.51 -15.51 29.11
CA PRO A 283 -27.03 -15.24 30.43
C PRO A 283 -26.03 -15.69 31.48
N ASP A 284 -25.72 -14.80 32.42
CA ASP A 284 -24.93 -15.13 33.59
C ASP A 284 -25.72 -16.10 34.48
N ARG A 285 -25.41 -17.38 34.32
CA ARG A 285 -26.09 -18.49 34.99
C ARG A 285 -25.11 -19.25 35.86
N SER A 286 -25.29 -19.11 37.17
CA SER A 286 -24.68 -20.01 38.14
C SER A 286 -25.34 -21.39 38.08
N ILE A 287 -24.54 -22.43 38.25
CA ILE A 287 -24.97 -23.83 38.27
C ILE A 287 -24.76 -24.45 39.65
N LEU A 288 -25.42 -25.56 39.90
CA LEU A 288 -25.16 -26.40 41.07
C LEU A 288 -23.98 -27.33 40.79
N SER A 289 -23.28 -27.78 41.84
CA SER A 289 -22.10 -28.65 41.70
C SER A 289 -22.39 -29.98 41.01
N ASP A 290 -23.61 -30.50 41.13
CA ASP A 290 -24.07 -31.72 40.45
C ASP A 290 -24.34 -31.54 38.95
N ARG A 291 -24.32 -30.29 38.45
CA ARG A 291 -24.48 -29.95 37.02
C ARG A 291 -23.16 -29.76 36.29
N VAL A 292 -22.02 -29.75 36.98
CA VAL A 292 -20.70 -29.49 36.38
C VAL A 292 -20.41 -30.44 35.21
N GLU A 293 -20.58 -31.75 35.40
CA GLU A 293 -20.34 -32.74 34.34
C GLU A 293 -21.26 -32.54 33.12
N ILE A 294 -22.50 -32.10 33.35
CA ILE A 294 -23.47 -31.83 32.29
C ILE A 294 -23.03 -30.62 31.47
N GLU A 295 -22.62 -29.52 32.10
CA GLU A 295 -22.13 -28.33 31.39
C GLU A 295 -20.81 -28.60 30.65
N GLN A 296 -19.87 -29.33 31.25
CA GLN A 296 -18.66 -29.77 30.57
C GLN A 296 -18.98 -30.61 29.32
N GLN A 297 -19.97 -31.51 29.41
CA GLN A 297 -20.40 -32.30 28.27
C GLN A 297 -21.10 -31.46 27.19
N ARG A 298 -21.90 -30.46 27.57
CA ARG A 298 -22.49 -29.49 26.63
C ARG A 298 -21.39 -28.76 25.87
N LEU A 299 -20.36 -28.27 26.57
CA LEU A 299 -19.23 -27.58 25.95
C LEU A 299 -18.46 -28.49 24.99
N ARG A 300 -18.14 -29.74 25.38
CA ARG A 300 -17.50 -30.71 24.47
C ARG A 300 -18.30 -30.91 23.18
N GLN A 301 -19.62 -31.04 23.29
CA GLN A 301 -20.48 -31.21 22.12
C GLN A 301 -20.48 -29.98 21.22
N ALA A 302 -20.48 -28.77 21.81
CA ALA A 302 -20.41 -27.53 21.05
C ALA A 302 -19.06 -27.40 20.32
N ILE A 303 -17.94 -27.66 21.00
CA ILE A 303 -16.59 -27.64 20.41
C ILE A 303 -16.50 -28.64 19.25
N ALA A 304 -17.02 -29.86 19.42
CA ALA A 304 -17.03 -30.86 18.35
C ALA A 304 -17.84 -30.40 17.12
N LYS A 305 -18.95 -29.68 17.30
CA LYS A 305 -19.71 -29.09 16.19
C LYS A 305 -18.97 -27.91 15.56
N THR A 306 -18.33 -27.05 16.36
CA THR A 306 -17.48 -25.96 15.86
C THR A 306 -16.33 -26.52 14.99
N LEU A 307 -15.68 -27.59 15.41
CA LEU A 307 -14.65 -28.28 14.61
C LEU A 307 -15.20 -28.79 13.27
N GLN A 308 -16.42 -29.32 13.24
CA GLN A 308 -17.06 -29.73 11.97
C GLN A 308 -17.30 -28.53 11.06
N ASP A 309 -17.75 -27.40 11.60
CA ASP A 309 -17.95 -26.18 10.83
C ASP A 309 -16.64 -25.63 10.28
N LEU A 310 -15.57 -25.58 11.10
CA LEU A 310 -14.25 -25.12 10.67
C LEU A 310 -13.67 -26.00 9.56
N ASN A 311 -13.86 -27.32 9.63
CA ASN A 311 -13.48 -28.23 8.54
C ASN A 311 -14.27 -27.94 7.24
N ARG A 312 -15.59 -27.72 7.32
CA ARG A 312 -16.39 -27.33 6.15
C ARG A 312 -15.95 -26.00 5.56
N LEU A 313 -15.59 -25.03 6.40
CA LEU A 313 -15.05 -23.73 5.98
C LEU A 313 -13.68 -23.89 5.31
N ALA A 314 -12.80 -24.74 5.85
CA ALA A 314 -11.52 -25.07 5.24
C ALA A 314 -11.71 -25.69 3.84
N ASP A 315 -12.61 -26.68 3.72
CA ASP A 315 -12.92 -27.33 2.45
C ASP A 315 -13.49 -26.35 1.42
N ARG A 316 -14.46 -25.52 1.83
CA ARG A 316 -15.03 -24.47 0.98
C ARG A 316 -13.98 -23.46 0.53
N THR A 317 -13.12 -23.02 1.44
CA THR A 317 -12.03 -22.07 1.14
C THR A 317 -11.04 -22.69 0.18
N ASN A 318 -10.68 -23.96 0.37
CA ASN A 318 -9.78 -24.68 -0.52
C ASN A 318 -10.35 -24.78 -1.95
N GLN A 319 -11.65 -25.06 -2.06
CA GLN A 319 -12.33 -25.12 -3.36
C GLN A 319 -12.38 -23.76 -4.06
N LEU A 320 -12.56 -22.67 -3.31
CA LEU A 320 -12.74 -21.32 -3.87
C LEU A 320 -11.42 -20.57 -4.11
N LEU A 321 -10.44 -20.71 -3.21
CA LEU A 321 -9.23 -19.88 -3.11
C LEU A 321 -7.93 -20.69 -2.96
N GLY A 322 -8.01 -22.02 -2.91
CA GLY A 322 -6.87 -22.93 -2.80
C GLY A 322 -6.37 -23.19 -1.37
N LYS A 323 -5.42 -24.13 -1.26
CA LYS A 323 -4.94 -24.69 0.01
C LYS A 323 -4.31 -23.66 0.95
N GLN A 324 -3.64 -22.65 0.41
CA GLN A 324 -2.97 -21.62 1.20
C GLN A 324 -3.98 -20.87 2.09
N HIS A 325 -5.08 -20.40 1.51
CA HIS A 325 -6.13 -19.68 2.24
C HIS A 325 -6.92 -20.60 3.17
N ALA A 326 -7.12 -21.86 2.80
CA ALA A 326 -7.78 -22.85 3.65
C ALA A 326 -7.02 -23.12 4.96
N GLY A 327 -5.69 -22.89 4.98
CA GLY A 327 -4.86 -23.03 6.18
C GLY A 327 -5.32 -22.19 7.37
N ILE A 328 -6.04 -21.09 7.12
CA ILE A 328 -6.63 -20.23 8.16
C ILE A 328 -7.55 -21.04 9.09
N PHE A 329 -8.53 -21.75 8.51
CA PHE A 329 -9.47 -22.56 9.28
C PHE A 329 -8.84 -23.85 9.83
N GLY A 330 -7.75 -24.32 9.21
CA GLY A 330 -6.90 -25.36 9.80
C GLY A 330 -6.27 -24.91 11.12
N ALA A 331 -5.74 -23.69 11.18
CA ALA A 331 -5.19 -23.11 12.40
C ALA A 331 -6.27 -22.90 13.47
N HIS A 332 -7.47 -22.42 13.10
CA HIS A 332 -8.61 -22.32 14.03
C HIS A 332 -8.99 -23.69 14.62
N SER A 333 -8.96 -24.74 13.79
CA SER A 333 -9.27 -26.10 14.23
C SER A 333 -8.21 -26.60 15.23
N MET A 334 -6.93 -26.36 14.96
CA MET A 334 -5.86 -26.71 15.90
C MET A 334 -5.99 -25.98 17.24
N LEU A 335 -6.37 -24.71 17.21
CA LEU A 335 -6.52 -23.90 18.42
C LEU A 335 -7.68 -24.39 19.31
N ILE A 336 -8.85 -24.70 18.72
CA ILE A 336 -10.00 -25.16 19.51
C ILE A 336 -9.88 -26.65 19.93
N ASP A 337 -9.11 -27.46 19.19
CA ASP A 337 -8.84 -28.87 19.53
C ASP A 337 -7.74 -29.01 20.61
N ASP A 338 -7.11 -27.90 21.04
CA ASP A 338 -6.10 -27.91 22.10
C ASP A 338 -6.68 -28.41 23.43
N PRO A 339 -6.20 -29.55 23.97
CA PRO A 339 -6.65 -30.07 25.25
C PRO A 339 -6.48 -29.09 26.41
N ASP A 340 -5.44 -28.25 26.39
CA ASP A 340 -5.16 -27.33 27.50
C ASP A 340 -6.20 -26.21 27.56
N LEU A 341 -6.60 -25.64 26.42
CA LEU A 341 -7.70 -24.67 26.33
C LEU A 341 -9.02 -25.28 26.81
N GLN A 342 -9.35 -26.49 26.33
CA GLN A 342 -10.58 -27.18 26.73
C GLN A 342 -10.60 -27.48 28.23
N ASN A 343 -9.47 -27.97 28.78
CA ASN A 343 -9.33 -28.24 30.21
C ASN A 343 -9.43 -26.97 31.04
N SER A 344 -8.87 -25.84 30.57
CA SER A 344 -9.01 -24.54 31.24
C SER A 344 -10.50 -24.18 31.39
N ALA A 345 -11.26 -24.22 30.29
CA ALA A 345 -12.70 -23.95 30.33
C ALA A 345 -13.47 -24.95 31.22
N PHE A 346 -13.14 -26.24 31.19
CA PHE A 346 -13.78 -27.24 32.05
C PHE A 346 -13.50 -27.00 33.54
N ASN A 347 -12.28 -26.57 33.88
CA ASN A 347 -11.90 -26.21 35.23
C ASN A 347 -12.58 -24.91 35.68
N HIS A 348 -12.75 -23.95 34.77
CA HIS A 348 -13.50 -22.73 35.03
C HIS A 348 -14.95 -23.04 35.43
N ILE A 349 -15.65 -23.90 34.67
CA ILE A 349 -17.00 -24.39 35.01
C ILE A 349 -17.03 -25.01 36.41
N ALA A 350 -16.08 -25.89 36.71
CA ALA A 350 -16.05 -26.63 37.97
C ALA A 350 -15.72 -25.75 39.18
N SER A 351 -14.83 -24.77 39.01
CA SER A 351 -14.33 -23.92 40.09
C SER A 351 -15.26 -22.73 40.38
N GLN A 352 -15.79 -22.09 39.33
CA GLN A 352 -16.69 -20.93 39.47
C GLN A 352 -18.16 -21.31 39.52
N LEU A 353 -18.51 -22.58 39.29
CA LEU A 353 -19.89 -23.06 39.21
C LEU A 353 -20.72 -22.19 38.25
N CYS A 354 -20.19 -21.95 37.06
CA CYS A 354 -20.84 -21.19 36.00
C CYS A 354 -21.24 -22.07 34.81
N SER A 355 -22.02 -21.50 33.89
CA SER A 355 -22.46 -22.19 32.68
C SER A 355 -21.32 -22.45 31.67
N ALA A 356 -21.53 -23.38 30.74
CA ALA A 356 -20.61 -23.63 29.64
C ALA A 356 -20.37 -22.38 28.79
N GLU A 357 -21.43 -21.60 28.55
CA GLU A 357 -21.39 -20.36 27.79
C GLU A 357 -20.50 -19.31 28.48
N THR A 358 -20.71 -19.10 29.79
CA THR A 358 -19.93 -18.14 30.59
C THR A 358 -18.45 -18.52 30.61
N ALA A 359 -18.14 -19.78 30.96
CA ALA A 359 -16.74 -20.24 31.02
C ALA A 359 -16.04 -20.09 29.67
N TRP A 360 -16.67 -20.52 28.58
CA TRP A 360 -16.08 -20.42 27.24
C TRP A 360 -15.91 -18.96 26.80
N GLN A 361 -16.89 -18.10 27.09
CA GLN A 361 -16.80 -16.68 26.81
C GLN A 361 -15.64 -16.02 27.55
N THR A 362 -15.46 -16.33 28.83
CA THR A 362 -14.36 -15.75 29.61
C THR A 362 -13.00 -16.15 29.05
N GLU A 363 -12.73 -17.44 28.88
CA GLU A 363 -11.43 -17.93 28.39
C GLU A 363 -11.05 -17.35 27.02
N LEU A 364 -12.01 -17.32 26.08
CA LEU A 364 -11.74 -16.86 24.72
C LEU A 364 -11.70 -15.33 24.64
N THR A 365 -12.44 -14.61 25.48
CA THR A 365 -12.35 -13.15 25.56
C THR A 365 -11.00 -12.73 26.14
N GLU A 366 -10.52 -13.39 27.18
CA GLU A 366 -9.19 -13.14 27.74
C GLU A 366 -8.08 -13.41 26.71
N MET A 367 -8.19 -14.50 25.94
CA MET A 367 -7.25 -14.77 24.86
C MET A 367 -7.33 -13.73 23.74
N ALA A 368 -8.53 -13.33 23.34
CA ALA A 368 -8.76 -12.28 22.34
C ALA A 368 -8.15 -10.93 22.77
N ASP A 369 -8.36 -10.54 24.03
CA ASP A 369 -7.79 -9.33 24.62
C ASP A 369 -6.26 -9.39 24.69
N ALA A 370 -5.69 -10.56 25.05
CA ALA A 370 -4.24 -10.76 25.04
C ALA A 370 -3.63 -10.58 23.64
N TYR A 371 -4.30 -11.02 22.57
CA TYR A 371 -3.87 -10.72 21.20
C TYR A 371 -3.93 -9.23 20.89
N ARG A 372 -4.97 -8.53 21.35
CA ARG A 372 -5.15 -7.09 21.12
C ARG A 372 -4.07 -6.25 21.82
N GLU A 373 -3.53 -6.72 22.93
CA GLU A 373 -2.49 -6.05 23.71
C GLU A 373 -1.06 -6.24 23.18
N LEU A 374 -0.85 -7.10 22.17
CA LEU A 374 0.47 -7.29 21.56
C LEU A 374 0.93 -6.04 20.79
N ASP A 375 2.24 -5.82 20.68
CA ASP A 375 2.79 -4.64 19.99
C ASP A 375 2.71 -4.71 18.45
N ASP A 376 2.56 -5.91 17.89
CA ASP A 376 2.60 -6.16 16.44
C ASP A 376 1.18 -6.10 15.84
N GLU A 377 0.93 -5.16 14.92
CA GLU A 377 -0.39 -4.95 14.26
C GLU A 377 -0.89 -6.21 13.52
N TYR A 378 0.01 -7.04 12.98
CA TYR A 378 -0.36 -8.30 12.32
C TYR A 378 -0.81 -9.37 13.33
N LEU A 379 -0.17 -9.41 14.51
CA LEU A 379 -0.59 -10.30 15.60
C LEU A 379 -1.86 -9.80 16.29
N GLN A 380 -2.01 -8.49 16.48
CA GLN A 380 -3.25 -7.90 16.99
C GLN A 380 -4.45 -8.26 16.12
N ALA A 381 -4.28 -8.34 14.79
CA ALA A 381 -5.34 -8.72 13.86
C ALA A 381 -5.90 -10.15 14.08
N ARG A 382 -5.18 -11.00 14.83
CA ARG A 382 -5.60 -12.37 15.18
C ARG A 382 -6.66 -12.42 16.27
N GLU A 383 -6.93 -11.31 16.96
CA GLU A 383 -8.04 -11.21 17.92
C GLU A 383 -9.40 -11.60 17.29
N LEU A 384 -9.63 -11.22 16.03
CA LEU A 384 -10.87 -11.55 15.30
C LEU A 384 -10.99 -13.06 15.03
N ASP A 385 -9.86 -13.74 14.86
CA ASP A 385 -9.82 -15.19 14.67
C ASP A 385 -10.33 -15.91 15.93
N ILE A 386 -9.96 -15.41 17.11
CA ILE A 386 -10.43 -15.94 18.41
C ILE A 386 -11.92 -15.67 18.61
N ARG A 387 -12.38 -14.46 18.29
CA ARG A 387 -13.80 -14.10 18.42
C ARG A 387 -14.69 -14.86 17.46
N ASP A 388 -14.21 -15.18 16.26
CA ASP A 388 -14.93 -16.04 15.30
C ASP A 388 -15.20 -17.43 15.91
N ILE A 389 -14.18 -18.05 16.50
CA ILE A 389 -14.29 -19.36 17.19
C ILE A 389 -15.24 -19.27 18.39
N LEU A 390 -15.12 -18.20 19.17
CA LEU A 390 -15.98 -17.93 20.33
C LEU A 390 -17.46 -17.87 19.92
N GLN A 391 -17.80 -16.98 18.98
CA GLN A 391 -19.18 -16.75 18.55
C GLN A 391 -19.79 -18.03 17.98
N ARG A 392 -19.04 -18.76 17.15
CA ARG A 392 -19.49 -20.02 16.55
C ARG A 392 -19.80 -21.09 17.59
N THR A 393 -18.97 -21.20 18.63
CA THR A 393 -19.18 -22.18 19.70
C THR A 393 -20.36 -21.79 20.60
N LEU A 394 -20.53 -20.49 20.87
CA LEU A 394 -21.70 -19.98 21.61
C LEU A 394 -23.02 -20.26 20.88
N LEU A 395 -23.06 -20.13 19.54
CA LEU A 395 -24.25 -20.51 18.76
C LEU A 395 -24.60 -21.99 18.95
N HIS A 396 -23.60 -22.88 18.88
CA HIS A 396 -23.83 -24.30 19.11
C HIS A 396 -24.33 -24.62 20.53
N LEU A 397 -23.88 -23.85 21.53
CA LEU A 397 -24.37 -23.95 22.92
C LEU A 397 -25.83 -23.47 23.07
N ALA A 398 -26.19 -22.40 22.35
CA ALA A 398 -27.54 -21.88 22.24
C ALA A 398 -28.48 -22.78 21.40
N GLY A 399 -27.91 -23.74 20.64
CA GLY A 399 -28.67 -24.58 19.71
C GLY A 399 -28.99 -23.88 18.40
N GLU A 400 -28.32 -22.78 18.11
CA GLU A 400 -28.40 -22.02 16.87
C GLU A 400 -27.27 -22.42 15.91
N THR A 401 -27.38 -21.98 14.66
CA THR A 401 -26.35 -22.15 13.64
C THR A 401 -25.97 -20.81 13.05
N GLN A 402 -24.69 -20.64 12.72
CA GLN A 402 -24.23 -19.41 12.10
C GLN A 402 -24.69 -19.35 10.64
N GLU A 403 -25.58 -18.41 10.34
CA GLU A 403 -26.03 -18.11 8.98
C GLU A 403 -25.74 -16.64 8.68
N ILE A 404 -24.96 -16.39 7.62
CA ILE A 404 -24.75 -15.04 7.13
C ILE A 404 -25.88 -14.64 6.19
N GLN A 405 -26.44 -13.45 6.42
CA GLN A 405 -27.45 -12.89 5.53
C GLN A 405 -26.76 -12.32 4.29
N ASN A 406 -27.14 -12.82 3.13
CA ASN A 406 -26.68 -12.29 1.85
C ASN A 406 -27.68 -11.27 1.29
N PRO A 407 -27.21 -10.20 0.63
CA PRO A 407 -28.08 -9.24 0.00
C PRO A 407 -28.88 -9.91 -1.12
N SER A 408 -30.11 -9.44 -1.37
CA SER A 408 -30.97 -9.97 -2.44
C SER A 408 -30.63 -9.42 -3.84
N VAL A 409 -29.83 -8.35 -3.89
CA VAL A 409 -29.34 -7.69 -5.09
C VAL A 409 -27.84 -7.41 -4.95
N PRO A 410 -27.12 -7.13 -6.05
CA PRO A 410 -25.72 -6.71 -5.96
C PRO A 410 -25.55 -5.42 -5.13
N SER A 411 -24.85 -5.51 -4.00
CA SER A 411 -24.78 -4.48 -2.95
C SER A 411 -23.38 -4.32 -2.37
N ILE A 412 -23.14 -3.20 -1.69
CA ILE A 412 -21.98 -2.98 -0.82
C ILE A 412 -22.39 -3.30 0.62
N ILE A 413 -21.66 -4.23 1.26
CA ILE A 413 -21.88 -4.61 2.66
C ILE A 413 -21.37 -3.51 3.59
N LEU A 414 -22.19 -3.10 4.54
CA LEU A 414 -21.81 -2.25 5.66
C LEU A 414 -21.87 -3.07 6.95
N ALA A 415 -20.76 -3.11 7.69
CA ALA A 415 -20.73 -3.81 8.97
C ALA A 415 -19.82 -3.09 9.97
N ARG A 416 -19.88 -3.49 11.24
CA ARG A 416 -18.94 -3.00 12.25
C ARG A 416 -17.56 -3.63 12.06
N GLU A 417 -17.54 -4.95 12.05
CA GLU A 417 -16.39 -5.83 11.82
C GLU A 417 -16.86 -6.99 10.93
N LEU A 418 -15.94 -7.77 10.40
CA LEU A 418 -16.26 -8.98 9.64
C LEU A 418 -15.34 -10.11 10.09
N MET A 419 -15.92 -11.25 10.48
CA MET A 419 -15.16 -12.43 10.85
C MET A 419 -14.68 -13.17 9.59
N PRO A 420 -13.55 -13.91 9.64
CA PRO A 420 -13.08 -14.67 8.48
C PRO A 420 -14.07 -15.74 8.02
N SER A 421 -14.81 -16.38 8.92
CA SER A 421 -15.87 -17.32 8.55
C SER A 421 -17.04 -16.64 7.84
N ASP A 422 -17.39 -15.42 8.23
CA ASP A 422 -18.42 -14.63 7.56
C ASP A 422 -17.98 -14.26 6.13
N ALA A 423 -16.74 -13.81 5.97
CA ALA A 423 -16.18 -13.38 4.68
C ALA A 423 -16.28 -14.46 3.60
N ILE A 424 -15.99 -15.73 3.93
CA ILE A 424 -16.07 -16.83 2.96
C ILE A 424 -17.51 -17.30 2.68
N MET A 425 -18.44 -17.00 3.59
CA MET A 425 -19.85 -17.36 3.45
C MET A 425 -20.62 -16.38 2.55
N LEU A 426 -20.11 -15.17 2.33
CA LEU A 426 -20.69 -14.18 1.42
C LEU A 426 -20.77 -14.67 -0.04
N ASP A 427 -21.87 -14.38 -0.72
CA ASP A 427 -22.07 -14.65 -2.14
C ASP A 427 -21.36 -13.57 -2.98
N ARG A 428 -20.24 -13.96 -3.58
CA ARG A 428 -19.38 -13.12 -4.44
C ARG A 428 -20.12 -12.48 -5.63
N ARG A 429 -21.27 -13.01 -6.02
CA ARG A 429 -22.07 -12.46 -7.13
C ARG A 429 -22.91 -11.27 -6.69
N LEU A 430 -23.24 -11.20 -5.40
CA LEU A 430 -24.12 -10.20 -4.82
C LEU A 430 -23.34 -9.20 -3.95
N VAL A 431 -22.16 -9.56 -3.46
CA VAL A 431 -21.31 -8.64 -2.71
C VAL A 431 -20.31 -7.97 -3.64
N LEU A 432 -20.55 -6.69 -3.92
CA LEU A 432 -19.71 -5.88 -4.81
C LEU A 432 -18.62 -5.10 -4.07
N GLY A 433 -18.73 -4.98 -2.75
CA GLY A 433 -17.73 -4.35 -1.88
C GLY A 433 -18.10 -4.45 -0.41
N ILE A 434 -17.15 -4.19 0.48
CA ILE A 434 -17.30 -4.27 1.93
C ILE A 434 -16.77 -2.99 2.58
N VAL A 435 -17.52 -2.41 3.50
CA VAL A 435 -17.12 -1.25 4.30
C VAL A 435 -17.30 -1.59 5.78
N LEU A 436 -16.23 -1.48 6.55
CA LEU A 436 -16.24 -1.70 7.98
C LEU A 436 -15.98 -0.43 8.77
N THR A 437 -16.74 -0.23 9.86
CA THR A 437 -16.47 0.88 10.79
C THR A 437 -15.19 0.66 11.59
N GLN A 438 -14.92 -0.59 11.96
CA GLN A 438 -13.77 -1.07 12.70
C GLN A 438 -13.09 -2.21 11.94
N GLY A 439 -12.00 -2.75 12.48
CA GLY A 439 -11.26 -3.86 11.89
C GLY A 439 -9.90 -3.47 11.31
N ASN A 440 -9.13 -4.51 11.01
CA ASN A 440 -7.74 -4.40 10.60
C ASN A 440 -7.56 -4.88 9.15
N ALA A 441 -6.83 -4.13 8.34
CA ALA A 441 -6.55 -4.47 6.93
C ALA A 441 -5.69 -5.74 6.78
N LEU A 442 -5.01 -6.17 7.84
CA LEU A 442 -4.21 -7.40 7.92
C LEU A 442 -5.01 -8.61 8.45
N SER A 443 -6.29 -8.42 8.79
CA SER A 443 -7.16 -9.51 9.27
C SER A 443 -7.36 -10.60 8.20
N HIS A 444 -7.63 -11.82 8.64
CA HIS A 444 -7.96 -12.90 7.70
C HIS A 444 -9.23 -12.61 6.88
N ALA A 445 -10.21 -11.88 7.43
CA ALA A 445 -11.36 -11.44 6.65
C ALA A 445 -10.95 -10.53 5.47
N ALA A 446 -10.03 -9.59 5.70
CA ALA A 446 -9.49 -8.73 4.64
C ALA A 446 -8.67 -9.52 3.61
N ILE A 447 -7.84 -10.46 4.06
CA ILE A 447 -7.07 -11.36 3.16
C ILE A 447 -8.02 -12.19 2.29
N LEU A 448 -9.06 -12.76 2.87
CA LEU A 448 -10.06 -13.57 2.15
C LEU A 448 -10.88 -12.72 1.17
N ALA A 449 -11.34 -11.52 1.57
CA ALA A 449 -12.05 -10.60 0.69
C ALA A 449 -11.20 -10.21 -0.52
N ASN A 450 -9.92 -9.92 -0.32
CA ASN A 450 -8.96 -9.62 -1.38
C ASN A 450 -8.79 -10.80 -2.34
N ALA A 451 -8.55 -12.00 -1.81
CA ALA A 451 -8.44 -13.22 -2.62
C ALA A 451 -9.74 -13.52 -3.40
N MET A 452 -10.90 -13.09 -2.88
CA MET A 452 -12.19 -13.17 -3.54
C MET A 452 -12.44 -12.04 -4.56
N GLY A 453 -11.54 -11.07 -4.68
CA GLY A 453 -11.71 -9.91 -5.57
C GLY A 453 -12.82 -8.96 -5.13
N ILE A 454 -13.17 -8.95 -3.83
CA ILE A 454 -14.18 -8.06 -3.25
C ILE A 454 -13.48 -6.85 -2.61
N PRO A 455 -13.68 -5.62 -3.12
CA PRO A 455 -13.02 -4.44 -2.60
C PRO A 455 -13.50 -4.11 -1.19
N MET A 456 -12.57 -3.87 -0.28
CA MET A 456 -12.82 -3.72 1.14
C MET A 456 -12.13 -2.47 1.68
N ILE A 457 -12.86 -1.66 2.45
CA ILE A 457 -12.32 -0.53 3.21
C ILE A 457 -12.67 -0.73 4.68
N VAL A 458 -11.67 -0.62 5.57
CA VAL A 458 -11.83 -0.78 7.01
C VAL A 458 -11.51 0.50 7.77
N GLY A 459 -12.01 0.62 9.00
CA GLY A 459 -11.68 1.75 9.88
C GLY A 459 -12.33 3.07 9.45
N VAL A 460 -13.50 3.01 8.81
CA VAL A 460 -14.22 4.20 8.30
C VAL A 460 -14.86 5.01 9.44
N GLY A 461 -14.90 4.44 10.65
CA GLY A 461 -15.42 5.10 11.85
C GLY A 461 -16.95 5.10 11.94
N ASP A 462 -17.46 5.70 13.02
CA ASP A 462 -18.88 5.65 13.36
C ASP A 462 -19.80 6.43 12.41
N SER A 463 -19.25 7.30 11.57
CA SER A 463 -20.02 8.05 10.56
C SER A 463 -20.72 7.14 9.54
N LEU A 464 -20.27 5.89 9.38
CA LEU A 464 -20.96 4.89 8.55
C LEU A 464 -22.36 4.55 9.09
N LYS A 465 -22.62 4.73 10.39
CA LYS A 465 -23.95 4.49 11.01
C LYS A 465 -25.03 5.41 10.46
N GLN A 466 -24.65 6.49 9.77
CA GLN A 466 -25.60 7.39 9.11
C GLN A 466 -26.11 6.82 7.78
N ALA A 467 -25.45 5.80 7.23
CA ALA A 467 -25.87 5.15 6.00
C ALA A 467 -27.16 4.33 6.22
N GLN A 468 -28.07 4.42 5.27
CA GLN A 468 -29.35 3.70 5.30
C GLN A 468 -29.32 2.47 4.38
N GLU A 469 -30.08 1.44 4.76
CA GLU A 469 -30.30 0.27 3.91
C GLU A 469 -30.79 0.69 2.51
N GLY A 470 -30.18 0.17 1.46
CA GLY A 470 -30.50 0.50 0.06
C GLY A 470 -29.94 1.85 -0.44
N GLN A 471 -29.33 2.68 0.41
CA GLN A 471 -28.70 3.94 0.00
C GLN A 471 -27.57 3.67 -0.99
N LYS A 472 -27.46 4.49 -2.05
CA LYS A 472 -26.35 4.33 -3.00
C LYS A 472 -25.04 4.73 -2.35
N ILE A 473 -24.09 3.80 -2.30
CA ILE A 473 -22.74 4.03 -1.79
C ILE A 473 -21.75 3.86 -2.93
N THR A 474 -20.73 4.72 -2.95
CA THR A 474 -19.58 4.55 -3.82
C THR A 474 -18.35 4.27 -2.96
N LEU A 475 -17.75 3.12 -3.21
CA LEU A 475 -16.51 2.69 -2.60
C LEU A 475 -15.38 2.94 -3.59
N ASN A 476 -14.41 3.78 -3.22
CA ASN A 476 -13.18 4.00 -3.95
C ASN A 476 -12.03 3.41 -3.14
N ALA A 477 -11.76 2.13 -3.38
CA ALA A 477 -10.71 1.40 -2.70
C ALA A 477 -9.33 1.97 -3.04
N ALA A 478 -9.10 2.51 -4.24
CA ALA A 478 -7.82 3.16 -4.59
C ALA A 478 -7.42 4.27 -3.61
N ARG A 479 -8.41 5.01 -3.12
CA ARG A 479 -8.23 6.20 -2.28
C ARG A 479 -8.63 5.98 -0.83
N GLY A 480 -9.12 4.79 -0.47
CA GLY A 480 -9.68 4.53 0.86
C GLY A 480 -10.94 5.36 1.14
N GLU A 481 -11.64 5.81 0.10
CA GLU A 481 -12.76 6.74 0.22
C GLU A 481 -14.12 6.01 0.10
N VAL A 482 -15.05 6.33 0.99
CA VAL A 482 -16.44 5.89 0.92
C VAL A 482 -17.33 7.11 0.79
N ILE A 483 -18.13 7.18 -0.26
CA ILE A 483 -19.04 8.31 -0.53
C ILE A 483 -20.47 7.82 -0.35
N LEU A 484 -21.18 8.41 0.62
CA LEU A 484 -22.60 8.17 0.85
C LEU A 484 -23.42 9.08 -0.07
N GLY A 485 -24.20 8.53 -1.00
CA GLY A 485 -25.06 9.31 -1.90
C GLY A 485 -26.27 9.91 -1.16
N CYS A 486 -26.72 11.10 -1.55
CA CYS A 486 -27.87 11.78 -0.94
C CYS A 486 -29.19 11.03 -1.12
#